data_AF-A0A7Y7IZM1-F1
#
_entry.id   AF-A0A7Y7IZM1-F1
#
_cell.length_a   1.000
_cell.length_b   1.000
_cell.length_c   1.000
_cell.angle_alpha   90.00
_cell.angle_beta   90.00
_cell.angle_gamma   90.00
#
_symmetry.space_group_name_H-M   'P 1'
#
loop_
_entity.id
_entity.type
_entity.pdbx_description
1 polymer ?
#
loop_
_entity_poly.entity_id
_entity_poly.type
_entity_poly.pdbx_seq_one_letter_code
_entity_poly.pdbx_strand_id
1 'polypeptide(L)'
;GGDAAMRIRSPQSHGRAGGEWMGTGCVGEMPTDQRLDDGGALVFETAALEQSCDILGAPRLKLRAAVDVPVAQAVVTLSDVAPDGRVTRVSYQVTNLTHRNGHETPEPLVPGEWFDLTIVLNDCGHRFAPGHRVRIAIGTAYWPMIWPAPHAATLSLRDGRLLLPRRSGAMAEQDAPLALPPPAQGPRTPMTVLDPGRIARYSQQDCVTGTMRYVTDAQGGVFGEGIYRLDGIDSIVSHSLKRDLTIRDDDPLSARYVLTQSYETGREGWMTKIVTRTEMTSDATHFHLIGQLEAFENGRPVARRDWSERIARDLM
;
A
#
# COMPACT_ATOMS: atom_id res chain seq x y z
N GLY A 1 2.95 26.50 24.04
CA GLY A 1 4.10 26.57 24.94
C GLY A 1 4.77 25.22 24.95
N GLY A 2 6.06 25.17 24.63
CA GLY A 2 6.88 23.97 24.57
C GLY A 2 7.53 23.77 23.21
N ASP A 3 8.77 24.23 23.08
CA ASP A 3 9.74 23.96 21.99
C ASP A 3 10.20 22.48 21.99
N ALA A 4 9.32 21.55 22.39
CA ALA A 4 9.63 20.13 22.55
C ALA A 4 9.30 19.40 21.24
N ALA A 5 10.31 18.77 20.64
CA ALA A 5 10.10 17.91 19.47
C ALA A 5 9.30 16.66 19.87
N MET A 6 8.29 16.32 19.08
CA MET A 6 7.64 15.01 19.16
C MET A 6 8.45 14.00 18.35
N ARG A 7 8.58 12.76 18.82
CA ARG A 7 9.41 11.73 18.18
C ARG A 7 8.59 10.49 17.86
N ILE A 8 8.88 9.87 16.72
CA ILE A 8 8.30 8.58 16.32
C ILE A 8 9.36 7.67 15.72
N ARG A 9 9.32 6.41 16.15
CA ARG A 9 10.03 5.28 15.55
C ARG A 9 9.02 4.14 15.49
N SER A 10 8.47 3.90 14.31
CA SER A 10 7.41 2.93 14.12
C SER A 10 7.98 1.51 14.22
N PRO A 11 7.26 0.54 14.80
CA PRO A 11 7.59 -0.86 14.60
C PRO A 11 7.54 -1.18 13.11
N GLN A 12 8.40 -2.06 12.62
CA GLN A 12 8.47 -2.33 11.18
C GLN A 12 7.20 -2.99 10.63
N SER A 13 6.37 -3.61 11.47
CA SER A 13 5.04 -4.13 11.06
C SER A 13 3.92 -3.08 10.99
N HIS A 14 4.19 -1.81 11.31
CA HIS A 14 3.22 -0.72 11.16
C HIS A 14 2.75 -0.63 9.70
N GLY A 15 1.45 -0.49 9.48
CA GLY A 15 0.81 -0.49 8.16
C GLY A 15 -0.09 -1.69 7.88
N ARG A 16 -0.42 -2.48 8.91
CA ARG A 16 -1.21 -3.70 8.79
C ARG A 16 -2.65 -3.46 8.31
N ALA A 17 -3.19 -2.28 8.59
CA ALA A 17 -4.50 -1.83 8.17
C ALA A 17 -4.44 -0.95 6.91
N GLY A 18 -3.26 -0.84 6.28
CA GLY A 18 -3.05 -0.04 5.08
C GLY A 18 -3.68 -0.60 3.80
N GLY A 19 -4.13 -1.87 3.79
CA GLY A 19 -4.64 -2.50 2.57
C GLY A 19 -3.54 -2.68 1.51
N GLU A 20 -3.94 -2.70 0.23
CA GLU A 20 -3.04 -2.95 -0.90
C GLU A 20 -2.62 -1.65 -1.62
N TRP A 21 -1.38 -1.61 -2.12
CA TRP A 21 -0.85 -0.47 -2.88
C TRP A 21 -1.64 -0.21 -4.18
N MET A 22 -2.02 -1.28 -4.87
CA MET A 22 -2.75 -1.26 -6.15
C MET A 22 -3.97 -2.18 -6.05
N GLY A 23 -4.95 -1.79 -5.22
CA GLY A 23 -6.22 -2.51 -5.16
C GLY A 23 -6.97 -2.43 -6.49
N THR A 24 -7.42 -3.57 -6.99
CA THR A 24 -8.23 -3.73 -8.21
C THR A 24 -9.72 -3.91 -7.91
N GLY A 25 -10.12 -3.76 -6.64
CA GLY A 25 -11.50 -3.89 -6.20
C GLY A 25 -11.87 -5.29 -5.72
N CYS A 26 -10.88 -6.13 -5.43
CA CYS A 26 -11.10 -7.48 -4.94
C CYS A 26 -11.31 -7.47 -3.42
N VAL A 27 -12.07 -8.45 -2.91
CA VAL A 27 -12.44 -8.53 -1.48
C VAL A 27 -11.19 -8.54 -0.59
N GLY A 28 -11.10 -7.61 0.35
CA GLY A 28 -10.00 -7.51 1.32
C GLY A 28 -8.77 -6.69 0.86
N GLU A 29 -8.85 -5.98 -0.26
CA GLU A 29 -7.80 -5.02 -0.70
C GLU A 29 -7.85 -3.66 -0.01
N MET A 30 -9.06 -3.26 0.42
CA MET A 30 -9.29 -1.95 0.98
C MET A 30 -8.66 -1.83 2.38
N PRO A 31 -8.19 -0.63 2.77
CA PRO A 31 -7.73 -0.40 4.13
C PRO A 31 -8.84 -0.75 5.14
N THR A 32 -8.43 -1.33 6.27
CA THR A 32 -9.34 -1.64 7.37
C THR A 32 -9.36 -0.49 8.37
N ASP A 33 -9.96 -0.70 9.55
CA ASP A 33 -9.99 0.33 10.60
C ASP A 33 -8.57 0.71 11.04
N GLN A 34 -8.24 2.00 10.93
CA GLN A 34 -6.87 2.49 11.17
C GLN A 34 -6.47 2.45 12.65
N ARG A 35 -7.40 2.19 13.58
CA ARG A 35 -7.08 1.95 14.99
C ARG A 35 -6.05 0.85 15.21
N LEU A 36 -5.98 -0.11 14.28
CA LEU A 36 -5.01 -1.19 14.31
C LEU A 36 -3.56 -0.72 14.09
N ASP A 37 -3.37 0.42 13.42
CA ASP A 37 -2.05 0.98 13.10
C ASP A 37 -1.69 2.20 13.96
N ASP A 38 -2.66 2.89 14.57
CA ASP A 38 -2.41 4.09 15.39
C ASP A 38 -1.30 3.92 16.45
N GLY A 39 -1.19 2.72 17.05
CA GLY A 39 -0.18 2.42 18.07
C GLY A 39 1.28 2.46 17.56
N GLY A 40 1.48 2.45 16.24
CA GLY A 40 2.78 2.56 15.58
C GLY A 40 3.10 3.95 15.04
N ALA A 41 2.28 4.96 15.31
CA ALA A 41 2.38 6.29 14.73
C ALA A 41 2.16 7.42 15.75
N LEU A 42 2.57 8.65 15.41
CA LEU A 42 2.12 9.86 16.09
C LEU A 42 0.78 10.31 15.52
N VAL A 43 -0.25 10.30 16.36
CA VAL A 43 -1.61 10.64 15.97
C VAL A 43 -1.97 12.05 16.42
N PHE A 44 -2.55 12.83 15.50
CA PHE A 44 -3.07 14.17 15.75
C PHE A 44 -4.51 14.25 15.27
N GLU A 45 -5.37 14.82 16.09
CA GLU A 45 -6.81 14.92 15.82
C GLU A 45 -7.33 16.32 16.10
N THR A 46 -8.31 16.73 15.30
CA THR A 46 -9.10 17.93 15.59
C THR A 46 -10.09 17.67 16.73
N ALA A 47 -10.69 18.75 17.24
CA ALA A 47 -12.00 18.64 17.87
C ALA A 47 -13.03 18.04 16.91
N ALA A 48 -14.15 17.55 17.44
CA ALA A 48 -15.29 17.16 16.59
C ALA A 48 -15.73 18.37 15.76
N LEU A 49 -15.99 18.15 14.48
CA LEU A 49 -16.36 19.21 13.56
C LEU A 49 -17.80 19.66 13.83
N GLU A 50 -18.03 20.96 13.96
CA GLU A 50 -19.38 21.53 14.09
C GLU A 50 -20.15 21.52 12.77
N GLN A 51 -19.42 21.60 11.64
CA GLN A 51 -19.95 21.62 10.28
C GLN A 51 -19.16 20.67 9.39
N SER A 52 -19.75 20.25 8.27
CA SER A 52 -19.04 19.39 7.32
C SER A 52 -17.81 20.07 6.73
N CYS A 53 -16.77 19.28 6.45
CA CYS A 53 -15.60 19.71 5.71
C CYS A 53 -15.48 18.87 4.44
N ASP A 54 -15.76 19.49 3.30
CA ASP A 54 -15.66 18.84 2.00
C ASP A 54 -14.29 19.15 1.40
N ILE A 55 -13.55 18.12 1.01
CA ILE A 55 -12.26 18.25 0.35
C ILE A 55 -12.31 17.63 -1.05
N LEU A 56 -11.64 18.28 -2.00
CA LEU A 56 -11.44 17.77 -3.35
C LEU A 56 -10.06 18.21 -3.86
N GLY A 57 -9.14 17.25 -4.01
CA GLY A 57 -7.75 17.46 -4.41
C GLY A 57 -6.76 16.90 -3.40
N ALA A 58 -5.49 17.30 -3.49
CA ALA A 58 -4.39 16.81 -2.64
C ALA A 58 -4.23 17.57 -1.30
N PRO A 59 -4.42 16.92 -0.14
CA PRO A 59 -4.02 17.44 1.17
C PRO A 59 -2.50 17.63 1.27
N ARG A 60 -2.04 18.61 2.05
CA ARG A 60 -0.61 18.89 2.24
C ARG A 60 -0.28 19.04 3.71
N LEU A 61 0.69 18.28 4.19
CA LEU A 61 1.28 18.44 5.51
C LEU A 61 2.59 19.21 5.39
N LYS A 62 2.73 20.32 6.12
CA LYS A 62 3.95 21.11 6.24
C LYS A 62 4.44 21.07 7.67
N LEU A 63 5.72 20.77 7.91
CA LEU A 63 6.31 20.71 9.24
C LEU A 63 7.83 20.87 9.18
N ARG A 64 8.47 21.05 10.34
CA ARG A 64 9.92 20.89 10.48
C ARG A 64 10.24 19.48 10.97
N ALA A 65 11.21 18.84 10.33
CA ALA A 65 11.62 17.47 10.63
C ALA A 65 13.13 17.38 10.87
N ALA A 66 13.55 16.42 11.69
CA ALA A 66 14.92 15.92 11.77
C ALA A 66 14.87 14.39 11.90
N VAL A 67 15.89 13.70 11.37
CA VAL A 67 15.99 12.24 11.36
C VAL A 67 17.36 11.82 11.87
N ASP A 68 17.49 10.67 12.52
CA ASP A 68 18.73 10.16 13.12
C ASP A 68 19.59 9.28 12.19
N VAL A 69 19.15 9.06 10.95
CA VAL A 69 19.81 8.20 9.96
C VAL A 69 19.81 8.85 8.57
N PRO A 70 20.76 8.49 7.67
CA PRO A 70 20.91 9.14 6.36
C PRO A 70 19.83 8.78 5.34
N VAL A 71 19.11 7.67 5.54
CA VAL A 71 18.02 7.20 4.66
C VAL A 71 16.83 6.81 5.53
N ALA A 72 15.68 7.41 5.26
CA ALA A 72 14.46 7.17 6.02
C ALA A 72 13.21 7.45 5.18
N GLN A 73 12.10 6.85 5.60
CA GLN A 73 10.78 7.11 5.06
C GLN A 73 9.93 7.84 6.10
N ALA A 74 9.02 8.69 5.64
CA ALA A 74 7.91 9.19 6.43
C ALA A 74 6.61 8.73 5.78
N VAL A 75 5.64 8.37 6.62
CA VAL A 75 4.32 7.90 6.19
C VAL A 75 3.30 8.78 6.86
N VAL A 76 2.35 9.30 6.09
CA VAL A 76 1.26 10.11 6.61
C VAL A 76 -0.04 9.52 6.14
N THR A 77 -0.95 9.18 7.06
CA THR A 77 -2.34 8.87 6.71
C THR A 77 -3.23 10.04 7.12
N LEU A 78 -4.23 10.35 6.29
CA LEU A 78 -5.35 11.22 6.59
C LEU A 78 -6.57 10.34 6.79
N SER A 79 -7.26 10.50 7.91
CA SER A 79 -8.41 9.66 8.26
C SER A 79 -9.59 10.45 8.78
N ASP A 80 -10.77 9.89 8.57
CA ASP A 80 -12.06 10.34 9.10
C ASP A 80 -12.41 9.49 10.33
N VAL A 81 -12.53 10.14 11.49
CA VAL A 81 -12.89 9.50 12.76
C VAL A 81 -14.38 9.72 13.02
N ALA A 82 -15.15 8.64 13.00
CA ALA A 82 -16.58 8.67 13.27
C ALA A 82 -16.89 8.84 14.77
N PRO A 83 -18.11 9.27 15.14
CA PRO A 83 -18.52 9.45 16.55
C PRO A 83 -18.46 8.16 17.39
N ASP A 84 -18.56 6.99 16.76
CA ASP A 84 -18.41 5.67 17.39
C ASP A 84 -16.94 5.25 17.57
N GLY A 85 -15.99 6.08 17.12
CA GLY A 85 -14.56 5.87 17.20
C GLY A 85 -13.96 5.06 16.05
N ARG A 86 -14.74 4.64 15.04
CA ARG A 86 -14.20 3.99 13.84
C ARG A 86 -13.35 4.97 13.04
N VAL A 87 -12.22 4.50 12.50
CA VAL A 87 -11.27 5.35 11.77
C VAL A 87 -11.11 4.85 10.34
N THR A 88 -11.59 5.66 9.40
CA THR A 88 -11.56 5.34 7.96
C THR A 88 -10.44 6.12 7.28
N ARG A 89 -9.53 5.44 6.56
CA ARG A 89 -8.48 6.12 5.80
C ARG A 89 -9.09 6.84 4.58
N VAL A 90 -8.84 8.14 4.48
CA VAL A 90 -9.29 9.01 3.39
C VAL A 90 -8.21 9.18 2.32
N SER A 91 -6.98 9.42 2.76
CA SER A 91 -5.80 9.53 1.88
C SER A 91 -4.54 9.12 2.64
N TYR A 92 -3.44 8.93 1.95
CA TYR A 92 -2.14 8.71 2.56
C TYR A 92 -1.01 9.13 1.63
N GLN A 93 0.21 9.17 2.16
CA GLN A 93 1.44 9.26 1.39
C GLN A 93 2.56 8.50 2.09
N VAL A 94 3.45 7.93 1.28
CA VAL A 94 4.77 7.49 1.70
C VAL A 94 5.81 8.38 1.03
N THR A 95 6.79 8.86 1.79
CA THR A 95 7.84 9.73 1.26
C THR A 95 9.21 9.19 1.66
N ASN A 96 10.03 8.88 0.66
CA ASN A 96 11.47 8.72 0.87
C ASN A 96 12.07 10.12 1.13
N LEU A 97 12.57 10.34 2.34
CA LEU A 97 13.02 11.66 2.78
C LEU A 97 14.32 12.12 2.12
N THR A 98 15.02 11.23 1.42
CA THR A 98 16.16 11.61 0.56
C THR A 98 15.71 12.39 -0.68
N HIS A 99 14.43 12.29 -1.06
CA HIS A 99 13.83 13.05 -2.17
C HIS A 99 13.15 14.35 -1.70
N ARG A 100 13.42 14.82 -0.47
CA ARG A 100 12.80 16.04 0.10
C ARG A 100 12.95 17.30 -0.77
N ASN A 101 14.02 17.36 -1.57
CA ASN A 101 14.34 18.48 -2.46
C ASN A 101 14.00 18.21 -3.94
N GLY A 102 13.40 17.05 -4.26
CA GLY A 102 13.10 16.64 -5.63
C GLY A 102 13.42 15.16 -5.87
N HIS A 103 12.90 14.62 -6.98
CA HIS A 103 13.07 13.20 -7.32
C HIS A 103 14.25 12.91 -8.26
N GLU A 104 14.75 13.92 -8.97
CA GLU A 104 15.79 13.77 -10.00
C GLU A 104 17.18 13.51 -9.39
N THR A 105 17.49 14.17 -8.27
CA THR A 105 18.78 14.08 -7.59
C THR A 105 18.56 13.88 -6.08
N PRO A 106 18.24 12.65 -5.63
CA PRO A 106 18.04 12.37 -4.22
C PRO A 106 19.35 12.55 -3.44
N GLU A 107 19.25 13.04 -2.20
CA GLU A 107 20.40 13.34 -1.35
C GLU A 107 20.23 12.69 0.02
N PRO A 108 21.30 12.10 0.59
CA PRO A 108 21.28 11.62 1.96
C PRO A 108 20.80 12.71 2.93
N LEU A 109 20.17 12.28 4.02
CA LEU A 109 19.89 13.14 5.17
C LEU A 109 21.16 13.32 5.99
N VAL A 110 21.32 14.49 6.59
CA VAL A 110 22.33 14.72 7.64
C VAL A 110 21.67 14.41 8.99
N PRO A 111 22.10 13.36 9.73
CA PRO A 111 21.47 13.00 10.98
C PRO A 111 21.41 14.17 11.99
N GLY A 112 20.21 14.42 12.53
CA GLY A 112 19.94 15.47 13.50
C GLY A 112 19.73 16.87 12.92
N GLU A 113 19.98 17.08 11.62
CA GLU A 113 19.74 18.37 10.98
C GLU A 113 18.24 18.62 10.74
N TRP A 114 17.77 19.81 11.10
CA TRP A 114 16.37 20.21 10.92
C TRP A 114 16.13 20.81 9.55
N PHE A 115 15.14 20.29 8.82
CA PHE A 115 14.72 20.79 7.51
C PHE A 115 13.20 21.01 7.44
N ASP A 116 12.77 21.85 6.51
CA ASP A 116 11.35 22.01 6.18
C ASP A 116 10.90 20.83 5.31
N LEU A 117 9.80 20.20 5.69
CA LEU A 117 9.23 19.05 4.99
C LEU A 117 7.80 19.37 4.55
N THR A 118 7.54 19.20 3.25
CA THR A 118 6.19 19.21 2.69
C THR A 118 5.85 17.84 2.14
N ILE A 119 4.83 17.20 2.70
CA ILE A 119 4.28 15.93 2.21
C ILE A 119 2.95 16.23 1.52
N VAL A 120 2.87 15.91 0.23
CA VAL A 120 1.64 16.02 -0.57
C VAL A 120 0.99 14.65 -0.60
N LEU A 121 -0.23 14.55 -0.07
CA LEU A 121 -1.01 13.31 -0.05
C LEU A 121 -1.70 13.08 -1.39
N ASN A 122 -2.08 11.81 -1.64
CA ASN A 122 -2.87 11.46 -2.82
C ASN A 122 -4.16 12.30 -2.89
N ASP A 123 -4.53 12.72 -4.10
CA ASP A 123 -5.79 13.41 -4.35
C ASP A 123 -6.97 12.58 -3.85
N CYS A 124 -7.92 13.25 -3.20
CA CYS A 124 -9.12 12.62 -2.68
C CYS A 124 -10.32 13.56 -2.78
N GLY A 125 -11.50 12.97 -2.98
CA GLY A 125 -12.79 13.63 -2.76
C GLY A 125 -13.44 13.01 -1.52
N HIS A 126 -13.63 13.78 -0.45
CA HIS A 126 -14.21 13.27 0.79
C HIS A 126 -15.00 14.35 1.53
N ARG A 127 -16.07 13.95 2.21
CA ARG A 127 -16.86 14.80 3.11
C ARG A 127 -16.71 14.28 4.53
N PHE A 128 -16.00 15.04 5.37
CA PHE A 128 -16.01 14.82 6.82
C PHE A 128 -17.33 15.39 7.37
N ALA A 129 -18.16 14.56 7.98
CA ALA A 129 -19.47 14.97 8.47
C ALA A 129 -19.39 15.74 9.80
N PRO A 130 -20.43 16.52 10.19
CA PRO A 130 -20.52 17.07 11.54
C PRO A 130 -20.43 15.97 12.60
N GLY A 131 -19.76 16.26 13.71
CA GLY A 131 -19.48 15.30 14.78
C GLY A 131 -18.26 14.40 14.54
N HIS A 132 -17.78 14.28 13.29
CA HIS A 132 -16.55 13.54 12.98
C HIS A 132 -15.31 14.36 13.31
N ARG A 133 -14.12 13.75 13.26
CA ARG A 133 -12.81 14.43 13.41
C ARG A 133 -11.93 14.17 12.21
N VAL A 134 -11.10 15.15 11.89
CA VAL A 134 -9.99 14.96 10.95
C VAL A 134 -8.78 14.46 11.74
N ARG A 135 -8.22 13.33 11.34
CA ARG A 135 -7.02 12.74 11.94
C ARG A 135 -5.89 12.68 10.93
N ILE A 136 -4.67 12.97 11.39
CA ILE A 136 -3.46 12.49 10.72
C ILE A 136 -2.68 11.53 11.63
N ALA A 137 -2.06 10.52 11.05
CA ALA A 137 -1.09 9.67 11.73
C ALA A 137 0.24 9.71 10.95
N ILE A 138 1.35 9.92 11.67
CA ILE A 138 2.70 10.03 11.09
C ILE A 138 3.56 8.87 11.60
N GLY A 139 4.09 8.07 10.69
CA GLY A 139 4.97 6.93 10.97
C GLY A 139 6.24 6.93 10.14
N THR A 140 7.11 5.95 10.39
CA THR A 140 8.43 5.77 9.74
C THR A 140 8.58 4.42 9.02
N ALA A 141 7.55 3.56 9.10
CA ALA A 141 7.44 2.29 8.37
C ALA A 141 5.99 2.11 7.89
N TYR A 142 5.76 1.37 6.81
CA TYR A 142 4.41 1.06 6.30
C TYR A 142 4.35 -0.29 5.59
N TRP A 143 4.71 -1.36 6.29
CA TRP A 143 4.71 -2.72 5.77
C TRP A 143 3.30 -3.33 5.85
N PRO A 144 2.83 -4.08 4.82
CA PRO A 144 3.56 -4.55 3.64
C PRO A 144 3.47 -3.64 2.42
N MET A 145 2.95 -2.43 2.55
CA MET A 145 2.70 -1.54 1.41
C MET A 145 3.98 -1.09 0.72
N ILE A 146 5.05 -0.87 1.50
CA ILE A 146 6.36 -0.45 1.00
C ILE A 146 7.46 -1.32 1.60
N TRP A 147 8.56 -1.48 0.86
CA TRP A 147 9.75 -2.11 1.40
C TRP A 147 10.42 -1.19 2.44
N PRO A 148 10.91 -1.71 3.58
CA PRO A 148 11.52 -0.88 4.61
C PRO A 148 12.82 -0.21 4.16
N ALA A 149 13.08 0.99 4.69
CA ALA A 149 14.40 1.63 4.59
C ALA A 149 15.50 0.75 5.24
N PRO A 150 16.79 0.92 4.90
CA PRO A 150 17.88 0.10 5.45
C PRO A 150 18.09 0.26 6.97
N HIS A 151 17.53 1.31 7.59
CA HIS A 151 17.66 1.59 9.01
C HIS A 151 16.29 1.94 9.60
N ALA A 152 16.05 1.51 10.84
CA ALA A 152 14.86 1.90 11.59
C ALA A 152 15.06 3.29 12.20
N ALA A 153 14.53 4.29 11.51
CA ALA A 153 14.71 5.71 11.76
C ALA A 153 13.82 6.26 12.89
N THR A 154 14.32 7.22 13.65
CA THR A 154 13.53 8.09 14.53
C THR A 154 13.30 9.43 13.84
N LEU A 155 12.03 9.78 13.61
CA LEU A 155 11.61 11.05 13.06
C LEU A 155 11.21 12.01 14.20
N SER A 156 11.85 13.17 14.25
CA SER A 156 11.55 14.27 15.18
C SER A 156 10.78 15.37 14.46
N LEU A 157 9.69 15.87 15.04
CA LEU A 157 8.73 16.77 14.39
C LEU A 157 8.46 18.03 15.23
N ARG A 158 8.33 19.18 14.56
CA ARG A 158 7.92 20.48 15.12
C ARG A 158 7.10 21.29 14.11
N ASP A 159 6.37 22.29 14.61
CA ASP A 159 5.72 23.35 13.81
C ASP A 159 4.81 22.87 12.66
N GLY A 160 4.05 21.80 12.90
CA GLY A 160 3.19 21.16 11.89
C GLY A 160 1.92 21.94 11.54
N ARG A 161 1.55 21.95 10.26
CA ARG A 161 0.28 22.45 9.73
C ARG A 161 -0.25 21.55 8.62
N LEU A 162 -1.52 21.17 8.75
CA LEU A 162 -2.27 20.46 7.72
C LEU A 162 -3.07 21.45 6.88
N LEU A 163 -2.90 21.39 5.56
CA LEU A 163 -3.64 22.17 4.58
C LEU A 163 -4.59 21.24 3.83
N LEU A 164 -5.89 21.51 3.93
CA LEU A 164 -6.94 20.73 3.26
C LEU A 164 -7.45 21.51 2.03
N PRO A 165 -7.57 20.87 0.84
CA PRO A 165 -8.11 21.49 -0.36
C PRO A 165 -9.63 21.55 -0.26
N ARG A 166 -10.13 22.49 0.55
CA ARG A 166 -11.57 22.64 0.81
C ARG A 166 -12.31 23.02 -0.47
N ARG A 167 -13.38 22.29 -0.77
CA ARG A 167 -14.34 22.70 -1.78
C ARG A 167 -15.13 23.89 -1.23
N SER A 168 -15.03 25.06 -1.86
CA SER A 168 -15.68 26.30 -1.41
C SER A 168 -17.08 26.47 -1.99
N GLY A 169 -17.92 27.30 -1.34
CA GLY A 169 -19.34 27.49 -1.63
C GLY A 169 -19.67 27.84 -3.09
N ALA A 170 -18.85 28.63 -3.79
CA ALA A 170 -19.07 28.96 -5.20
C ALA A 170 -19.02 27.73 -6.13
N MET A 171 -18.26 26.68 -5.76
CA MET A 171 -18.24 25.41 -6.48
C MET A 171 -19.33 24.43 -6.02
N ALA A 172 -19.94 24.67 -4.86
CA ALA A 172 -21.05 23.86 -4.34
C ALA A 172 -22.41 24.40 -4.83
N GLU A 173 -22.53 25.71 -5.03
CA GLU A 173 -23.71 26.36 -5.63
C GLU A 173 -23.89 26.02 -7.12
N GLN A 174 -22.85 25.50 -7.77
CA GLN A 174 -22.87 25.01 -9.15
C GLN A 174 -23.17 23.51 -9.27
N ASP A 175 -23.47 22.82 -8.16
CA ASP A 175 -23.92 21.42 -8.16
C ASP A 175 -25.33 21.30 -8.74
N ALA A 176 -25.45 21.52 -10.05
CA ALA A 176 -26.56 20.94 -10.80
C ALA A 176 -26.45 19.41 -10.67
N PRO A 177 -27.55 18.68 -10.47
CA PRO A 177 -27.53 17.22 -10.48
C PRO A 177 -26.89 16.72 -11.78
N LEU A 178 -25.66 16.19 -11.69
CA LEU A 178 -24.98 15.61 -12.84
C LEU A 178 -25.53 14.20 -13.04
N ALA A 179 -26.49 14.05 -13.93
CA ALA A 179 -26.92 12.75 -14.41
C ALA A 179 -25.92 12.26 -15.47
N LEU A 180 -24.98 11.41 -15.06
CA LEU A 180 -24.18 10.67 -16.02
C LEU A 180 -25.05 9.57 -16.65
N PRO A 181 -25.03 9.40 -17.99
CA PRO A 181 -25.66 8.23 -18.61
C PRO A 181 -24.98 6.95 -18.08
N PRO A 182 -25.64 5.79 -18.17
CA PRO A 182 -24.98 4.51 -17.91
C PRO A 182 -23.67 4.40 -18.70
N PRO A 183 -22.63 3.77 -18.14
CA PRO A 183 -21.35 3.63 -18.82
C PRO A 183 -21.55 2.92 -20.17
N ALA A 184 -21.03 3.53 -21.23
CA ALA A 184 -21.00 2.88 -22.54
C ALA A 184 -20.07 1.66 -22.47
N GLN A 185 -20.56 0.50 -22.89
CA GLN A 185 -19.80 -0.75 -22.91
C GLN A 185 -20.11 -1.53 -24.18
N GLY A 186 -19.10 -2.25 -24.70
CA GLY A 186 -19.30 -3.19 -25.79
C GLY A 186 -20.11 -4.43 -25.35
N PRO A 187 -20.55 -5.27 -26.29
CA PRO A 187 -21.13 -6.56 -25.95
C PRO A 187 -20.13 -7.37 -25.12
N ARG A 188 -20.62 -7.99 -24.03
CA ARG A 188 -19.76 -8.85 -23.20
C ARG A 188 -19.33 -10.06 -24.03
N THR A 189 -18.06 -10.42 -23.93
CA THR A 189 -17.59 -11.70 -24.48
C THR A 189 -18.33 -12.84 -23.77
N PRO A 190 -18.99 -13.76 -24.48
CA PRO A 190 -19.60 -14.93 -23.86
C PRO A 190 -18.56 -15.77 -23.14
N MET A 191 -18.81 -16.05 -21.85
CA MET A 191 -17.90 -16.80 -21.00
C MET A 191 -18.69 -17.74 -20.10
N THR A 192 -18.14 -18.94 -19.89
CA THR A 192 -18.62 -19.90 -18.90
C THR A 192 -17.62 -19.98 -17.75
N VAL A 193 -18.07 -19.74 -16.51
CA VAL A 193 -17.26 -19.96 -15.31
C VAL A 193 -17.27 -21.46 -15.00
N LEU A 194 -16.08 -22.06 -14.96
CA LEU A 194 -15.87 -23.49 -14.71
C LEU A 194 -15.64 -23.77 -13.22
N ASP A 195 -14.94 -22.86 -12.54
CA ASP A 195 -14.68 -22.89 -11.10
C ASP A 195 -14.71 -21.45 -10.59
N PRO A 196 -15.42 -21.13 -9.48
CA PRO A 196 -15.44 -19.77 -8.94
C PRO A 196 -14.11 -19.30 -8.34
N GLY A 197 -13.16 -20.21 -8.14
CA GLY A 197 -11.89 -19.93 -7.46
C GLY A 197 -12.06 -19.69 -5.96
N ARG A 198 -10.97 -19.28 -5.31
CA ARG A 198 -11.00 -18.82 -3.91
C ARG A 198 -9.97 -17.75 -3.64
N ILE A 199 -10.24 -16.93 -2.63
CA ILE A 199 -9.30 -15.95 -2.12
C ILE A 199 -9.26 -15.96 -0.60
N ALA A 200 -8.06 -15.98 -0.04
CA ALA A 200 -7.81 -15.79 1.39
C ALA A 200 -6.80 -14.67 1.58
N ARG A 201 -7.12 -13.72 2.46
CA ARG A 201 -6.25 -12.59 2.82
C ARG A 201 -6.26 -12.44 4.33
N TYR A 202 -5.08 -12.51 4.95
CA TYR A 202 -4.97 -12.41 6.40
C TYR A 202 -3.57 -11.99 6.83
N SER A 203 -3.48 -11.52 8.08
CA SER A 203 -2.22 -11.26 8.77
C SER A 203 -2.15 -12.04 10.10
N GLN A 204 -0.93 -12.35 10.54
CA GLN A 204 -0.64 -13.12 11.75
C GLN A 204 0.58 -12.53 12.44
N GLN A 205 0.54 -12.41 13.77
CA GLN A 205 1.68 -11.97 14.57
C GLN A 205 2.14 -13.11 15.47
N ASP A 206 3.42 -13.46 15.38
CA ASP A 206 4.09 -14.32 16.33
C ASP A 206 4.55 -13.48 17.53
N CYS A 207 3.92 -13.69 18.69
CA CYS A 207 4.21 -12.95 19.91
C CYS A 207 5.54 -13.34 20.58
N VAL A 208 6.15 -14.48 20.21
CA VAL A 208 7.44 -14.92 20.75
C VAL A 208 8.58 -14.27 19.97
N THR A 209 8.48 -14.25 18.64
CA THR A 209 9.55 -13.72 17.78
C THR A 209 9.36 -12.25 17.41
N GLY A 210 8.14 -11.71 17.55
CA GLY A 210 7.76 -10.39 17.04
C GLY A 210 7.59 -10.35 15.51
N THR A 211 7.45 -11.50 14.86
CA THR A 211 7.31 -11.60 13.40
C THR A 211 5.86 -11.37 13.00
N MET A 212 5.63 -10.39 12.13
CA MET A 212 4.38 -10.21 11.42
C MET A 212 4.44 -10.91 10.07
N ARG A 213 3.38 -11.64 9.71
CA ARG A 213 3.20 -12.31 8.42
C ARG A 213 1.92 -11.86 7.75
N TYR A 214 1.99 -11.55 6.45
CA TYR A 214 0.85 -11.22 5.60
C TYR A 214 0.76 -12.22 4.47
N VAL A 215 -0.44 -12.78 4.27
CA VAL A 215 -0.70 -13.78 3.23
C VAL A 215 -1.85 -13.32 2.36
N THR A 216 -1.63 -13.39 1.04
CA THR A 216 -2.71 -13.43 0.04
C THR A 216 -2.58 -14.75 -0.70
N ASP A 217 -3.62 -15.56 -0.69
CA ASP A 217 -3.69 -16.85 -1.40
C ASP A 217 -4.95 -16.83 -2.26
N ALA A 218 -4.77 -16.54 -3.55
CA ALA A 218 -5.83 -16.52 -4.56
C ALA A 218 -5.62 -17.67 -5.53
N GLN A 219 -6.63 -18.49 -5.77
CA GLN A 219 -6.54 -19.67 -6.63
C GLN A 219 -7.68 -19.68 -7.63
N GLY A 220 -7.33 -19.87 -8.90
CA GLY A 220 -8.29 -19.95 -10.00
C GLY A 220 -9.11 -18.67 -10.17
N GLY A 221 -8.48 -17.50 -10.10
CA GLY A 221 -9.10 -16.19 -10.31
C GLY A 221 -8.58 -15.14 -9.33
N VAL A 222 -7.45 -14.49 -9.66
CA VAL A 222 -6.80 -13.53 -8.75
C VAL A 222 -7.63 -12.28 -8.52
N PHE A 223 -8.46 -11.92 -9.49
CA PHE A 223 -9.35 -10.77 -9.44
C PHE A 223 -10.80 -11.13 -9.10
N GLY A 224 -11.06 -12.39 -8.72
CA GLY A 224 -12.40 -12.92 -8.43
C GLY A 224 -13.19 -13.35 -9.66
N GLU A 225 -12.53 -13.47 -10.82
CA GLU A 225 -13.11 -13.88 -12.10
C GLU A 225 -13.36 -15.38 -12.23
N GLY A 226 -12.80 -16.19 -11.33
CA GLY A 226 -12.85 -17.64 -11.42
C GLY A 226 -11.94 -18.22 -12.51
N ILE A 227 -11.99 -19.54 -12.68
CA ILE A 227 -11.50 -20.21 -13.88
C ILE A 227 -12.63 -20.13 -14.89
N TYR A 228 -12.38 -19.51 -16.03
CA TYR A 228 -13.41 -19.29 -17.05
C TYR A 228 -12.96 -19.77 -18.41
N ARG A 229 -13.95 -20.13 -19.25
CA ARG A 229 -13.78 -20.43 -20.66
C ARG A 229 -14.38 -19.31 -21.50
N LEU A 230 -13.63 -18.86 -22.49
CA LEU A 230 -14.11 -18.01 -23.58
C LEU A 230 -14.89 -18.89 -24.57
N ASP A 231 -16.22 -18.80 -24.60
CA ASP A 231 -17.06 -19.77 -25.31
C ASP A 231 -16.87 -19.73 -26.85
N GLY A 232 -16.46 -18.58 -27.40
CA GLY A 232 -16.25 -18.45 -28.85
C GLY A 232 -15.01 -19.15 -29.38
N ILE A 233 -14.06 -19.54 -28.53
CA ILE A 233 -12.78 -20.14 -28.92
C ILE A 233 -12.35 -21.32 -28.03
N ASP A 234 -13.21 -21.73 -27.10
CA ASP A 234 -12.99 -22.78 -26.10
C ASP A 234 -11.72 -22.63 -25.24
N SER A 235 -11.16 -21.41 -25.16
CA SER A 235 -9.96 -21.14 -24.38
C SER A 235 -10.31 -20.92 -22.91
N ILE A 236 -9.73 -21.74 -22.05
CA ILE A 236 -9.76 -21.64 -20.59
C ILE A 236 -8.68 -20.67 -20.13
N VAL A 237 -8.97 -19.91 -19.08
CA VAL A 237 -8.02 -19.05 -18.37
C VAL A 237 -8.11 -19.34 -16.88
N SER A 238 -6.96 -19.56 -16.25
CA SER A 238 -6.80 -19.74 -14.81
C SER A 238 -5.59 -18.98 -14.33
N HIS A 239 -5.77 -18.24 -13.23
CA HIS A 239 -4.72 -17.45 -12.62
C HIS A 239 -4.72 -17.71 -11.12
N SER A 240 -3.59 -18.16 -10.57
CA SER A 240 -3.39 -18.31 -9.13
C SER A 240 -2.19 -17.49 -8.68
N LEU A 241 -2.24 -17.00 -7.45
CA LEU A 241 -1.22 -16.15 -6.85
C LEU A 241 -1.19 -16.38 -5.33
N LYS A 242 0.00 -16.64 -4.80
CA LYS A 242 0.28 -16.65 -3.38
C LYS A 242 1.39 -15.66 -3.04
N ARG A 243 1.07 -14.70 -2.19
CA ARG A 243 2.01 -13.76 -1.58
C ARG A 243 2.18 -14.14 -0.12
N ASP A 244 3.43 -14.26 0.31
CA ASP A 244 3.82 -14.54 1.68
C ASP A 244 4.90 -13.54 2.10
N LEU A 245 4.52 -12.60 2.96
CA LEU A 245 5.36 -11.47 3.36
C LEU A 245 5.60 -11.55 4.86
N THR A 246 6.85 -11.41 5.29
CA THR A 246 7.22 -11.42 6.71
C THR A 246 8.13 -10.26 7.07
N ILE A 247 8.00 -9.75 8.30
CA ILE A 247 8.92 -8.77 8.89
C ILE A 247 8.90 -8.88 10.42
N ARG A 248 10.01 -8.60 11.08
CA ARG A 248 10.09 -8.45 12.54
C ARG A 248 9.93 -6.99 12.93
N ASP A 249 9.24 -6.72 14.04
CA ASP A 249 8.99 -5.34 14.51
C ASP A 249 10.25 -4.50 14.74
N ASP A 250 11.37 -5.14 15.09
CA ASP A 250 12.61 -4.50 15.54
C ASP A 250 13.69 -4.39 14.45
N ASP A 251 13.52 -5.06 13.31
CA ASP A 251 14.57 -5.20 12.29
C ASP A 251 14.03 -4.97 10.87
N PRO A 252 14.36 -3.83 10.22
CA PRO A 252 13.94 -3.56 8.85
C PRO A 252 14.55 -4.52 7.82
N LEU A 253 15.71 -5.13 8.12
CA LEU A 253 16.40 -6.05 7.22
C LEU A 253 15.82 -7.47 7.25
N SER A 254 14.93 -7.74 8.21
CA SER A 254 14.20 -9.01 8.29
C SER A 254 13.07 -9.14 7.25
N ALA A 255 12.77 -8.07 6.51
CA ALA A 255 11.75 -8.06 5.47
C ALA A 255 12.01 -9.13 4.41
N ARG A 256 10.98 -9.94 4.14
CA ARG A 256 11.01 -11.00 3.14
C ARG A 256 9.67 -11.05 2.43
N TYR A 257 9.72 -11.17 1.11
CA TYR A 257 8.53 -11.34 0.29
C TYR A 257 8.73 -12.49 -0.69
N VAL A 258 7.92 -13.53 -0.56
CA VAL A 258 7.82 -14.62 -1.52
C VAL A 258 6.52 -14.48 -2.31
N LEU A 259 6.62 -14.44 -3.63
CA LEU A 259 5.49 -14.47 -4.55
C LEU A 259 5.57 -15.77 -5.36
N THR A 260 4.50 -16.56 -5.36
CA THR A 260 4.31 -17.67 -6.29
C THR A 260 3.09 -17.37 -7.14
N GLN A 261 3.22 -17.45 -8.46
CA GLN A 261 2.14 -17.16 -9.38
C GLN A 261 2.08 -18.22 -10.47
N SER A 262 0.87 -18.60 -10.87
CA SER A 262 0.67 -19.49 -12.00
C SER A 262 -0.39 -18.93 -12.92
N TYR A 263 -0.11 -18.93 -14.21
CA TYR A 263 -1.07 -18.60 -15.26
C TYR A 263 -1.21 -19.80 -16.17
N GLU A 264 -2.42 -20.25 -16.42
CA GLU A 264 -2.73 -21.38 -17.28
C GLU A 264 -3.79 -20.94 -18.28
N THR A 265 -3.49 -21.10 -19.55
CA THR A 265 -4.37 -20.67 -20.63
C THR A 265 -4.24 -21.54 -21.87
N GLY A 266 -5.37 -21.82 -22.49
CA GLY A 266 -5.40 -22.64 -23.70
C GLY A 266 -6.71 -23.40 -23.84
N ARG A 267 -6.76 -24.33 -24.79
CA ARG A 267 -7.92 -25.15 -25.14
C ARG A 267 -7.47 -26.59 -25.42
N GLU A 268 -8.40 -27.45 -25.84
CA GLU A 268 -8.06 -28.81 -26.24
C GLU A 268 -6.94 -28.84 -27.30
N GLY A 269 -5.95 -29.72 -27.10
CA GLY A 269 -4.77 -29.85 -27.96
C GLY A 269 -3.68 -28.78 -27.76
N TRP A 270 -3.97 -27.70 -27.03
CA TRP A 270 -3.02 -26.63 -26.74
C TRP A 270 -3.31 -25.95 -25.41
N MET A 271 -2.62 -26.38 -24.35
CA MET A 271 -2.64 -25.76 -23.04
C MET A 271 -1.26 -25.24 -22.67
N THR A 272 -1.16 -23.97 -22.29
CA THR A 272 0.07 -23.36 -21.81
C THR A 272 -0.03 -23.06 -20.34
N LYS A 273 1.05 -23.27 -19.60
CA LYS A 273 1.12 -22.93 -18.18
C LYS A 273 2.47 -22.31 -17.87
N ILE A 274 2.46 -21.23 -17.12
CA ILE A 274 3.66 -20.61 -16.57
C ILE A 274 3.52 -20.62 -15.06
N VAL A 275 4.55 -21.10 -14.37
CA VAL A 275 4.67 -21.03 -12.92
C VAL A 275 5.90 -20.21 -12.59
N THR A 276 5.74 -19.19 -11.77
CA THR A 276 6.84 -18.38 -11.27
C THR A 276 6.88 -18.42 -9.76
N ARG A 277 8.09 -18.45 -9.21
CA ARG A 277 8.35 -18.17 -7.80
C ARG A 277 9.45 -17.13 -7.72
N THR A 278 9.18 -16.00 -7.09
CA THR A 278 10.16 -14.96 -6.80
C THR A 278 10.25 -14.72 -5.30
N GLU A 279 11.44 -14.38 -4.85
CA GLU A 279 11.74 -14.06 -3.46
C GLU A 279 12.60 -12.80 -3.42
N MET A 280 12.19 -11.83 -2.61
CA MET A 280 12.92 -10.61 -2.34
C MET A 280 13.29 -10.54 -0.86
N THR A 281 14.53 -10.17 -0.58
CA THR A 281 15.08 -9.81 0.74
C THR A 281 16.03 -8.61 0.57
N SER A 282 16.54 -8.05 1.66
CA SER A 282 17.53 -6.97 1.58
C SER A 282 18.51 -6.99 2.75
N ASP A 283 19.75 -6.57 2.50
CA ASP A 283 20.68 -6.13 3.54
C ASP A 283 20.79 -4.60 3.56
N ALA A 284 21.65 -4.02 4.39
CA ALA A 284 21.79 -2.57 4.51
C ALA A 284 22.19 -1.85 3.20
N THR A 285 22.73 -2.58 2.23
CA THR A 285 23.35 -2.06 1.01
C THR A 285 22.73 -2.57 -0.28
N HIS A 286 22.03 -3.71 -0.26
CA HIS A 286 21.47 -4.34 -1.46
C HIS A 286 20.11 -4.98 -1.23
N PHE A 287 19.28 -4.97 -2.27
CA PHE A 287 18.20 -5.92 -2.45
C PHE A 287 18.73 -7.21 -3.09
N HIS A 288 18.17 -8.33 -2.67
CA HIS A 288 18.45 -9.65 -3.23
C HIS A 288 17.15 -10.22 -3.80
N LEU A 289 17.12 -10.42 -5.11
CA LEU A 289 15.99 -11.03 -5.80
C LEU A 289 16.41 -12.39 -6.36
N ILE A 290 15.65 -13.43 -6.03
CA ILE A 290 15.84 -14.77 -6.56
C ILE A 290 14.53 -15.16 -7.25
N GLY A 291 14.63 -15.68 -8.46
CA GLY A 291 13.46 -16.05 -9.24
C GLY A 291 13.62 -17.36 -9.98
N GLN A 292 12.50 -18.05 -10.12
CA GLN A 292 12.36 -19.30 -10.85
C GLN A 292 11.13 -19.19 -11.73
N LEU A 293 11.25 -19.65 -12.97
CA LEU A 293 10.16 -19.73 -13.94
C LEU A 293 10.22 -21.09 -14.61
N GLU A 294 9.07 -21.75 -14.67
CA GLU A 294 8.85 -22.96 -15.45
C GLU A 294 7.66 -22.76 -16.38
N ALA A 295 7.85 -23.06 -17.66
CA ALA A 295 6.81 -22.99 -18.67
C ALA A 295 6.52 -24.38 -19.23
N PHE A 296 5.24 -24.67 -19.43
CA PHE A 296 4.73 -25.95 -19.87
C PHE A 296 3.83 -25.78 -21.09
N GLU A 297 3.90 -26.74 -22.00
CA GLU A 297 2.95 -26.92 -23.10
C GLU A 297 2.36 -28.32 -22.98
N ASN A 298 1.03 -28.42 -22.92
CA ASN A 298 0.28 -29.67 -22.76
C ASN A 298 0.82 -30.54 -21.60
N GLY A 299 1.15 -29.89 -20.48
CA GLY A 299 1.71 -30.54 -19.28
C GLY A 299 3.18 -30.92 -19.35
N ARG A 300 3.85 -30.71 -20.50
CA ARG A 300 5.28 -30.99 -20.68
C ARG A 300 6.11 -29.73 -20.46
N PRO A 301 7.19 -29.76 -19.68
CA PRO A 301 8.06 -28.60 -19.51
C PRO A 301 8.75 -28.27 -20.84
N VAL A 302 8.67 -27.02 -21.26
CA VAL A 302 9.26 -26.53 -22.53
C VAL A 302 10.33 -25.47 -22.30
N ALA A 303 10.29 -24.76 -21.16
CA ALA A 303 11.33 -23.82 -20.79
C ALA A 303 11.45 -23.72 -19.27
N ARG A 304 12.67 -23.43 -18.81
CA ARG A 304 12.98 -23.12 -17.42
C ARG A 304 13.98 -21.99 -17.38
N ARG A 305 13.82 -21.09 -16.41
CA ARG A 305 14.78 -20.03 -16.11
C ARG A 305 14.88 -19.85 -14.60
N ASP A 306 16.11 -19.89 -14.10
CA ASP A 306 16.45 -19.48 -12.74
C ASP A 306 17.32 -18.22 -12.84
N TRP A 307 17.13 -17.27 -11.93
CA TRP A 307 17.97 -16.07 -11.86
C TRP A 307 18.14 -15.60 -10.42
N SER A 308 19.24 -14.90 -10.18
CA SER A 308 19.54 -14.23 -8.93
C SER A 308 20.17 -12.89 -9.25
N GLU A 309 19.60 -11.83 -8.69
CA GLU A 309 20.03 -10.46 -8.88
C GLU A 309 20.33 -9.82 -7.53
N ARG A 310 21.40 -9.03 -7.52
CA ARG A 310 21.80 -8.20 -6.39
C ARG A 310 21.78 -6.75 -6.87
N ILE A 311 20.90 -5.96 -6.29
CA ILE A 311 20.65 -4.57 -6.71
C ILE A 311 21.08 -3.66 -5.57
N ALA A 312 21.96 -2.70 -5.84
CA ALA A 312 22.39 -1.74 -4.82
C ALA A 312 21.21 -0.86 -4.35
N ARG A 313 21.21 -0.53 -3.06
CA ARG A 313 20.29 0.45 -2.47
C ARG A 313 20.84 1.85 -2.77
N ASP A 314 20.20 2.56 -3.67
CA ASP A 314 20.58 3.92 -4.05
C ASP A 314 19.65 4.92 -3.36
N LEU A 315 19.93 5.18 -2.07
CA LEU A 315 19.08 5.95 -1.17
C LEU A 315 17.67 5.38 -0.96
N MET A 316 17.49 4.11 -1.31
CA MET A 316 16.56 3.13 -0.75
C MET A 316 16.89 1.73 -1.26
#